data_AF-A0A4P5WHN0-F1
#
_entry.id   AF-A0A4P5WHN0-F1
#
_cell.length_a   1.000
_cell.length_b   1.000
_cell.length_c   1.000
_cell.angle_alpha   90.00
_cell.angle_beta   90.00
_cell.angle_gamma   90.00
#
_symmetry.space_group_name_H-M   'P 1'
#
loop_
_entity.id
_entity.type
_entity.pdbx_description
1 polymer ?
#
loop_
_entity_poly.entity_id
_entity_poly.type
_entity_poly.pdbx_seq_one_letter_code
_entity_poly.pdbx_strand_id
1 'polypeptide(L)'
;MQSREGFMGYERAMKFLSLLGVVFMLFGAVACAKPKAKPLIPLVLESGMKPQAVTLTEQGTQAYQARQFEEAKKYFVQAIAAAPQSGPAHYNYALALNALGDTEQARQQFLEAANLAPGDKVIWDSPALHPFGSPAGPKERKEHPMATGRPGMGSGPR
;
A
#
# COMPACT_ATOMS: atom_id res chain seq x y z
N MET A 1 52.21 50.13 -5.62
CA MET A 1 51.01 50.00 -6.48
C MET A 1 50.68 48.52 -6.69
N GLN A 2 50.14 47.82 -5.68
CA GLN A 2 49.92 46.36 -5.71
C GLN A 2 48.53 46.01 -5.19
N SER A 3 47.47 46.55 -5.80
CA SER A 3 46.09 46.33 -5.30
C SER A 3 45.02 46.32 -6.39
N ARG A 4 45.31 45.75 -7.58
CA ARG A 4 44.29 45.58 -8.64
C ARG A 4 44.08 44.13 -9.11
N GLU A 5 44.90 43.18 -8.68
CA GLU A 5 44.84 41.78 -9.13
C GLU A 5 43.82 40.91 -8.35
N GLY A 6 43.41 41.32 -7.14
CA GLY A 6 42.50 40.53 -6.29
C GLY A 6 41.00 40.67 -6.60
N PHE A 7 40.59 41.75 -7.28
CA PHE A 7 39.18 42.05 -7.52
C PHE A 7 38.60 41.26 -8.70
N MET A 8 39.42 40.81 -9.64
CA MET A 8 38.94 40.11 -10.84
C MET A 8 38.71 38.61 -10.62
N GLY A 9 39.30 38.03 -9.57
CA GLY A 9 39.10 36.63 -9.19
C GLY A 9 37.74 36.38 -8.52
N TYR A 10 37.22 37.35 -7.76
CA TYR A 10 35.98 37.17 -7.00
C TYR A 10 34.74 37.12 -7.90
N GLU A 11 34.68 37.92 -8.98
CA GLU A 11 33.52 37.90 -9.87
C GLU A 11 33.39 36.58 -10.63
N ARG A 12 34.53 36.00 -11.05
CA ARG A 12 34.55 34.66 -11.64
C ARG A 12 34.16 33.62 -10.60
N ALA A 13 34.72 33.68 -9.39
CA ALA A 13 34.38 32.76 -8.30
C ALA A 13 32.90 32.83 -7.89
N MET A 14 32.29 34.03 -7.85
CA MET A 14 30.87 34.21 -7.58
C MET A 14 29.99 33.66 -8.70
N LYS A 15 30.38 33.85 -9.97
CA LYS A 15 29.67 33.25 -11.12
C LYS A 15 29.76 31.73 -11.10
N PHE A 16 30.91 31.16 -10.74
CA PHE A 16 31.07 29.72 -10.55
C PHE A 16 30.25 29.18 -9.38
N LEU A 17 30.21 29.86 -8.23
CA LEU A 17 29.35 29.48 -7.10
C LEU A 17 27.86 29.55 -7.46
N SER A 18 27.46 30.58 -8.21
CA SER A 18 26.07 30.75 -8.67
C SER A 18 25.67 29.66 -9.66
N LEU A 19 26.55 29.31 -10.62
CA LEU A 19 26.35 28.19 -11.54
C LEU A 19 26.32 26.84 -10.82
N LEU A 20 27.20 26.61 -9.84
CA LEU A 20 27.19 25.40 -9.01
C LEU A 20 25.91 25.27 -8.19
N GLY A 21 25.40 26.38 -7.64
CA GLY A 21 24.13 26.41 -6.90
C GLY A 21 22.93 26.08 -7.78
N VAL A 22 22.86 26.60 -9.01
CA VAL A 22 21.79 26.30 -9.98
C VAL A 22 21.85 24.83 -10.42
N VAL A 23 23.06 24.27 -10.62
CA VAL A 23 23.23 22.84 -10.93
C VAL A 23 22.77 21.97 -9.76
N PHE A 24 23.13 22.31 -8.52
CA PHE A 24 22.67 21.57 -7.34
C PHE A 24 21.14 21.60 -7.18
N MET A 25 20.51 22.73 -7.53
CA MET A 25 19.05 22.90 -7.53
C MET A 25 18.36 22.10 -8.63
N LEU A 26 19.02 21.90 -9.78
CA LEU A 26 18.51 21.08 -10.89
C LEU A 26 18.68 19.56 -10.67
N PHE A 27 19.67 19.13 -9.88
CA PHE A 27 19.90 17.70 -9.58
C PHE A 27 19.22 17.20 -8.28
N GLY A 28 18.60 18.09 -7.50
CA GLY A 28 18.00 17.77 -6.18
C GLY A 28 16.66 17.01 -6.19
N ALA A 29 16.12 16.65 -7.34
CA ALA A 29 14.81 16.00 -7.45
C ALA A 29 14.89 14.55 -7.96
N VAL A 30 15.78 13.72 -7.37
CA VAL A 30 15.59 12.27 -7.44
C VAL A 30 14.51 11.90 -6.41
N ALA A 31 13.27 12.15 -6.81
CA ALA A 31 12.10 11.66 -6.09
C ALA A 31 12.21 10.13 -6.02
N CYS A 32 12.34 9.59 -4.80
CA CYS A 32 12.21 8.16 -4.54
C CYS A 32 10.87 7.67 -5.12
N ALA A 33 10.92 7.07 -6.31
CA ALA A 33 9.80 6.38 -6.89
C ALA A 33 9.52 5.13 -6.04
N LYS A 34 8.66 5.29 -5.03
CA LYS A 34 8.13 4.17 -4.26
C LYS A 34 7.54 3.16 -5.26
N PRO A 35 7.88 1.86 -5.17
CA PRO A 35 7.36 0.86 -6.09
C PRO A 35 5.84 0.90 -6.07
N LYS A 36 5.24 1.04 -7.26
CA LYS A 36 3.78 1.08 -7.44
C LYS A 36 3.21 -0.23 -6.89
N ALA A 37 2.57 -0.17 -5.72
CA ALA A 37 1.80 -1.27 -5.19
C ALA A 37 0.79 -1.70 -6.27
N LYS A 38 0.67 -3.01 -6.51
CA LYS A 38 -0.36 -3.54 -7.42
C LYS A 38 -1.71 -2.96 -7.00
N PRO A 39 -2.48 -2.34 -7.91
CA PRO A 39 -3.77 -1.77 -7.57
C PRO A 39 -4.65 -2.91 -7.06
N LEU A 40 -5.15 -2.76 -5.83
CA LEU A 40 -6.15 -3.67 -5.30
C LEU A 40 -7.44 -3.37 -6.06
N ILE A 41 -7.95 -4.38 -6.78
CA ILE A 41 -9.15 -4.24 -7.61
C ILE A 41 -10.34 -4.74 -6.79
N PRO A 42 -11.41 -3.95 -6.64
CA PRO A 42 -12.65 -4.43 -6.04
C PRO A 42 -13.22 -5.63 -6.80
N LEU A 43 -13.69 -6.62 -6.05
CA LEU A 43 -14.29 -7.84 -6.58
C LEU A 43 -15.77 -7.63 -6.90
N VAL A 44 -16.21 -8.15 -8.03
CA VAL A 44 -17.62 -8.14 -8.43
C VAL A 44 -18.37 -9.16 -7.58
N LEU A 45 -19.56 -8.80 -7.07
CA LEU A 45 -20.46 -9.74 -6.43
C LEU A 45 -21.18 -10.56 -7.52
N GLU A 46 -21.17 -11.89 -7.38
CA GLU A 46 -21.79 -12.77 -8.37
C GLU A 46 -23.30 -12.50 -8.58
N SER A 47 -23.76 -12.76 -9.81
CA SER A 47 -25.11 -12.45 -10.31
C SER A 47 -26.27 -13.18 -9.61
N GLY A 48 -25.98 -14.08 -8.67
CA GLY A 48 -26.98 -14.73 -7.81
C GLY A 48 -27.28 -13.97 -6.50
N MET A 49 -26.56 -12.88 -6.22
CA MET A 49 -26.78 -12.04 -5.05
C MET A 49 -27.93 -11.05 -5.24
N LYS A 50 -28.40 -10.46 -4.13
CA LYS A 50 -29.41 -9.41 -4.18
C LYS A 50 -28.94 -8.30 -5.12
N PRO A 51 -29.79 -7.84 -6.08
CA PRO A 51 -29.39 -6.83 -7.07
C PRO A 51 -28.90 -5.54 -6.41
N GLN A 52 -29.47 -5.21 -5.25
CA GLN A 52 -29.03 -4.08 -4.44
C GLN A 52 -27.55 -4.16 -4.02
N ALA A 53 -27.06 -5.34 -3.62
CA ALA A 53 -25.66 -5.52 -3.22
C ALA A 53 -24.70 -5.34 -4.41
N VAL A 54 -25.12 -5.80 -5.59
CA VAL A 54 -24.34 -5.65 -6.84
C VAL A 54 -24.22 -4.17 -7.22
N THR A 55 -25.34 -3.45 -7.26
CA THR A 55 -25.33 -2.01 -7.58
C THR A 55 -24.50 -1.19 -6.58
N LEU A 56 -24.65 -1.47 -5.28
CA LEU A 56 -23.84 -0.81 -4.24
C LEU A 56 -22.35 -1.09 -4.40
N THR A 57 -22.00 -2.31 -4.83
CA THR A 57 -20.60 -2.67 -5.07
C THR A 57 -20.04 -1.93 -6.29
N GLU A 58 -20.81 -1.82 -7.37
CA GLU A 58 -20.40 -1.06 -8.55
C GLU A 58 -20.20 0.42 -8.20
N GLN A 59 -21.12 1.03 -7.46
CA GLN A 59 -20.98 2.41 -6.97
C GLN A 59 -19.74 2.58 -6.09
N GLY A 60 -19.51 1.66 -5.14
CA GLY A 60 -18.32 1.67 -4.31
C GLY A 60 -17.04 1.50 -5.11
N THR A 61 -17.06 0.68 -6.16
CA THR A 61 -15.94 0.46 -7.08
C THR A 61 -15.62 1.74 -7.86
N GLN A 62 -16.64 2.43 -8.38
CA GLN A 62 -16.47 3.71 -9.07
C GLN A 62 -15.86 4.76 -8.13
N ALA A 63 -16.41 4.91 -6.92
CA ALA A 63 -15.87 5.81 -5.91
C ALA A 63 -14.42 5.46 -5.53
N TYR A 64 -14.09 4.17 -5.40
CA TYR A 64 -12.73 3.71 -5.11
C TYR A 64 -11.76 4.08 -6.22
N GLN A 65 -12.15 3.87 -7.48
CA GLN A 65 -11.35 4.24 -8.66
C GLN A 65 -11.16 5.77 -8.75
N ALA A 66 -12.18 6.54 -8.36
CA ALA A 66 -12.11 7.99 -8.23
C ALA A 66 -11.28 8.47 -7.02
N ARG A 67 -10.69 7.55 -6.22
CA ARG A 67 -9.98 7.82 -4.96
C ARG A 67 -10.83 8.47 -3.87
N GLN A 68 -12.16 8.38 -3.97
CA GLN A 68 -13.11 8.83 -2.97
C GLN A 68 -13.31 7.72 -1.93
N PHE A 69 -12.26 7.41 -1.17
CA PHE A 69 -12.23 6.20 -0.32
C PHE A 69 -13.27 6.20 0.81
N GLU A 70 -13.61 7.36 1.38
CA GLU A 70 -14.70 7.48 2.37
C GLU A 70 -16.06 7.16 1.77
N GLU A 71 -16.28 7.54 0.52
CA GLU A 71 -17.53 7.27 -0.19
C GLU A 71 -17.61 5.80 -0.62
N ALA A 72 -16.49 5.26 -1.13
CA ALA A 72 -16.35 3.83 -1.40
C ALA A 72 -16.65 2.99 -0.15
N LYS A 73 -16.11 3.39 1.00
CA LYS A 73 -16.37 2.75 2.30
C LYS A 73 -17.86 2.70 2.61
N LYS A 74 -18.59 3.82 2.46
CA LYS A 74 -20.04 3.87 2.69
C LYS A 74 -20.82 2.93 1.78
N TYR A 75 -20.46 2.88 0.50
CA TYR A 75 -21.11 1.97 -0.46
C TYR A 75 -20.81 0.50 -0.13
N PHE A 76 -19.58 0.16 0.20
CA PHE A 76 -19.22 -1.21 0.57
C PHE A 76 -19.86 -1.66 1.89
N VAL A 77 -20.01 -0.77 2.89
CA VAL A 77 -20.77 -1.09 4.11
C VAL A 77 -22.22 -1.45 3.80
N GLN A 78 -22.86 -0.70 2.90
CA GLN A 78 -24.22 -1.01 2.47
C GLN A 78 -24.26 -2.33 1.67
N ALA A 79 -23.25 -2.61 0.84
CA ALA A 79 -23.14 -3.88 0.13
C ALA A 79 -23.02 -5.07 1.10
N ILE A 80 -22.23 -4.94 2.17
CA ILE A 80 -22.16 -5.94 3.26
C ILE A 80 -23.51 -6.07 3.96
N ALA A 81 -24.21 -4.98 4.27
CA ALA A 81 -25.53 -5.05 4.89
C ALA A 81 -26.55 -5.80 4.01
N ALA A 82 -26.45 -5.66 2.69
CA ALA A 82 -27.29 -6.40 1.75
C ALA A 82 -26.90 -7.88 1.64
N ALA A 83 -25.59 -8.18 1.69
CA ALA A 83 -25.01 -9.52 1.54
C ALA A 83 -23.92 -9.81 2.59
N PRO A 84 -24.30 -10.07 3.86
CA PRO A 84 -23.35 -10.17 4.98
C PRO A 84 -22.49 -11.44 4.97
N GLN A 85 -22.80 -12.42 4.12
CA GLN A 85 -22.00 -13.64 3.95
C GLN A 85 -21.16 -13.60 2.66
N SER A 86 -21.05 -12.44 2.02
CA SER A 86 -20.28 -12.29 0.80
C SER A 86 -18.81 -11.99 1.10
N GLY A 87 -17.94 -12.97 0.88
CA GLY A 87 -16.48 -12.78 0.93
C GLY A 87 -16.01 -11.57 0.09
N PRO A 88 -16.44 -11.43 -1.18
CA PRO A 88 -16.15 -10.25 -2.01
C PRO A 88 -16.59 -8.91 -1.40
N ALA A 89 -17.74 -8.84 -0.73
CA ALA A 89 -18.20 -7.59 -0.10
C ALA A 89 -17.29 -7.17 1.08
N HIS A 90 -16.92 -8.13 1.93
CA HIS A 90 -15.96 -7.90 3.02
C HIS A 90 -14.58 -7.50 2.49
N TYR A 91 -14.14 -8.14 1.41
CA TYR A 91 -12.89 -7.80 0.73
C TYR A 91 -12.89 -6.35 0.22
N ASN A 92 -13.96 -5.93 -0.46
CA ASN A 92 -14.07 -4.57 -1.00
C ASN A 92 -14.08 -3.50 0.09
N TYR A 93 -14.78 -3.75 1.19
CA TYR A 93 -14.75 -2.87 2.35
C TYR A 93 -13.35 -2.78 2.96
N ALA A 94 -12.62 -3.90 3.04
CA ALA A 94 -11.24 -3.92 3.47
C ALA A 94 -10.32 -3.09 2.56
N LEU A 95 -10.56 -3.08 1.24
CA LEU A 95 -9.81 -2.22 0.31
C LEU A 95 -9.97 -0.73 0.64
N ALA A 96 -11.21 -0.30 0.89
CA ALA A 96 -11.50 1.10 1.21
C ALA A 96 -10.87 1.51 2.55
N LEU A 97 -10.97 0.66 3.58
CA LEU A 97 -10.31 0.88 4.87
C LEU A 97 -8.80 0.97 4.74
N ASN A 98 -8.19 0.06 3.97
CA ASN A 98 -6.74 0.08 3.74
C ASN A 98 -6.30 1.35 3.01
N ALA A 99 -7.09 1.84 2.05
CA ALA A 99 -6.82 3.09 1.34
C ALA A 99 -6.97 4.34 2.23
N LEU A 100 -7.82 4.28 3.26
CA LEU A 100 -7.98 5.32 4.28
C LEU A 100 -6.89 5.28 5.37
N GLY A 101 -6.10 4.21 5.43
CA GLY A 101 -5.08 4.01 6.47
C GLY A 101 -5.58 3.27 7.71
N ASP A 102 -6.84 2.82 7.72
CA ASP A 102 -7.44 2.00 8.78
C ASP A 102 -6.97 0.53 8.66
N THR A 103 -5.65 0.31 8.69
CA THR A 103 -5.04 -0.99 8.35
C THR A 103 -5.47 -2.13 9.26
N GLU A 104 -5.71 -1.85 10.55
CA GLU A 104 -6.14 -2.89 11.50
C GLU A 104 -7.57 -3.37 11.24
N GLN A 105 -8.48 -2.45 10.95
CA GLN A 105 -9.85 -2.79 10.56
C GLN A 105 -9.88 -3.47 9.19
N ALA A 106 -9.09 -2.97 8.23
CA ALA A 106 -8.94 -3.61 6.93
C ALA A 106 -8.49 -5.06 7.07
N ARG A 107 -7.49 -5.33 7.91
CA ARG A 107 -6.99 -6.68 8.20
C ARG A 107 -8.09 -7.60 8.70
N GLN A 108 -8.89 -7.17 9.67
CA GLN A 108 -10.00 -7.97 10.18
C GLN A 108 -10.99 -8.34 9.07
N GLN A 109 -11.31 -7.38 8.20
CA GLN A 109 -12.25 -7.59 7.10
C GLN A 109 -11.68 -8.48 5.98
N PHE A 110 -10.38 -8.40 5.70
CA PHE A 110 -9.72 -9.33 4.80
C PHE A 110 -9.76 -10.77 5.32
N LEU A 111 -9.54 -10.97 6.61
CA LEU A 111 -9.63 -12.30 7.24
C LEU A 111 -11.07 -12.84 7.19
N GLU A 112 -12.06 -11.99 7.45
CA GLU A 112 -13.47 -12.37 7.33
C GLU A 112 -13.82 -12.77 5.89
N ALA A 113 -13.37 -11.99 4.89
CA ALA A 113 -13.55 -12.33 3.48
C ALA A 113 -12.99 -13.72 3.15
N ALA A 114 -11.81 -14.04 3.68
CA ALA A 114 -11.13 -15.29 3.47
C ALA A 114 -11.82 -16.48 4.19
N ASN A 115 -12.42 -16.23 5.35
CA ASN A 115 -13.23 -17.22 6.08
C ASN A 115 -14.56 -17.52 5.39
N LEU A 116 -15.19 -16.49 4.80
CA LEU A 116 -16.46 -16.62 4.06
C LEU A 116 -16.27 -17.31 2.70
N ALA A 117 -15.10 -17.16 2.08
CA ALA A 117 -14.76 -17.74 0.79
C ALA A 117 -13.42 -18.49 0.82
N PRO A 118 -13.31 -19.61 1.57
CA PRO A 118 -12.05 -20.30 1.80
C PRO A 118 -11.43 -20.93 0.54
N GLY A 119 -12.22 -21.13 -0.53
CA GLY A 119 -11.76 -21.63 -1.82
C GLY A 119 -11.44 -20.55 -2.86
N ASP A 120 -11.74 -19.28 -2.59
CA ASP A 120 -11.53 -18.19 -3.52
C ASP A 120 -10.06 -17.73 -3.48
N LYS A 121 -9.29 -18.20 -4.46
CA LYS A 121 -7.87 -17.84 -4.60
C LYS A 121 -7.68 -16.34 -4.76
N VAL A 122 -8.63 -15.61 -5.34
CA VAL A 122 -8.49 -14.17 -5.56
C VAL A 122 -8.44 -13.42 -4.25
N ILE A 123 -9.23 -13.85 -3.27
CA ILE A 123 -9.20 -13.28 -1.91
C ILE A 123 -7.89 -13.68 -1.23
N TRP A 124 -7.50 -14.95 -1.27
CA TRP A 124 -6.27 -15.44 -0.61
C TRP A 124 -4.96 -14.91 -1.20
N ASP A 125 -4.89 -14.71 -2.51
CA ASP A 125 -3.73 -14.18 -3.21
C ASP A 125 -3.62 -12.65 -3.09
N SER A 126 -4.56 -12.02 -2.38
CA SER A 126 -4.53 -10.59 -2.20
C SER A 126 -3.31 -10.15 -1.36
N PRO A 127 -2.57 -9.10 -1.78
CA PRO A 127 -1.36 -8.66 -1.09
C PRO A 127 -1.56 -8.37 0.40
N ALA A 128 -2.77 -7.99 0.81
CA ALA A 128 -3.09 -7.72 2.21
C ALA A 128 -3.14 -8.99 3.09
N LEU A 129 -3.33 -10.16 2.49
CA LEU A 129 -3.37 -11.46 3.16
C LEU A 129 -2.07 -12.27 3.03
N HIS A 130 -1.13 -11.85 2.19
CA HIS A 130 0.18 -12.50 2.03
C HIS A 130 0.92 -12.81 3.35
N PRO A 131 0.93 -11.94 4.39
CA PRO A 131 1.59 -12.27 5.66
C PRO A 131 0.97 -13.45 6.41
N PHE A 132 -0.29 -13.79 6.14
CA PHE A 132 -1.06 -14.79 6.88
C PHE A 132 -1.11 -16.16 6.18
N GLY A 133 -0.90 -16.19 4.85
CA GLY A 133 -0.90 -17.41 4.05
C GLY A 133 -2.29 -18.04 3.88
N SER A 134 -2.46 -18.85 2.83
CA SER A 134 -3.74 -19.52 2.56
C SER A 134 -3.87 -20.82 3.37
N PRO A 135 -4.98 -21.08 4.10
CA PRO A 135 -5.20 -22.29 4.89
C PRO A 135 -5.39 -23.53 4.01
N ALA A 136 -5.70 -23.34 2.72
CA ALA A 136 -5.88 -24.40 1.73
C ALA A 136 -4.64 -24.65 0.85
N GLY A 137 -3.60 -23.82 0.95
CA GLY A 137 -2.34 -24.01 0.22
C GLY A 137 -1.38 -24.95 0.97
N PRO A 138 -0.48 -25.67 0.27
CA PRO A 138 0.69 -26.23 0.95
C PRO A 138 1.35 -25.07 1.70
N LYS A 139 1.66 -25.26 2.99
CA LYS A 139 2.32 -24.24 3.83
C LYS A 139 3.67 -23.86 3.22
N GLU A 140 3.70 -22.98 2.23
CA GLU A 140 4.92 -22.23 1.89
C GLU A 140 5.12 -21.23 3.01
N ARG A 141 5.76 -21.73 4.07
CA ARG A 141 6.38 -20.91 5.10
C ARG A 141 7.49 -20.13 4.40
N LYS A 142 7.15 -19.01 3.76
CA LYS A 142 8.15 -18.02 3.34
C LYS A 142 8.67 -17.40 4.61
N GLU A 143 9.67 -18.05 5.19
CA GLU A 143 10.48 -17.52 6.27
C GLU A 143 11.03 -16.17 5.79
N HIS A 144 10.40 -15.09 6.25
CA HIS A 144 11.08 -13.80 6.27
C HIS A 144 12.13 -13.93 7.36
N PRO A 145 13.44 -13.92 7.05
CA PRO A 145 14.46 -13.96 8.09
C PRO A 145 14.29 -12.69 8.93
N MET A 146 13.69 -12.86 10.10
CA MET A 146 13.62 -11.86 11.15
C MET A 146 15.06 -11.59 11.57
N ALA A 147 15.64 -10.50 11.05
CA ALA A 147 16.96 -10.05 11.42
C ALA A 147 16.92 -9.55 12.87
N THR A 148 17.06 -10.47 13.82
CA THR A 148 17.36 -10.15 15.22
C THR A 148 18.54 -10.99 15.69
N GLY A 149 19.71 -10.71 15.12
CA GLY A 149 20.98 -11.12 15.70
C GLY A 149 21.51 -10.03 16.62
N ARG A 150 21.04 -9.97 17.86
CA ARG A 150 21.83 -9.36 18.94
C ARG A 150 22.98 -10.32 19.25
N PRO A 151 24.27 -9.93 19.19
CA PRO A 151 25.32 -10.79 19.69
C PRO A 151 25.21 -10.85 21.21
N GLY A 152 24.69 -11.95 21.73
CA GLY A 152 24.83 -12.32 23.13
C GLY A 152 26.28 -12.69 23.38
N MET A 153 27.08 -11.74 23.85
CA MET A 153 28.41 -12.00 24.38
C MET A 153 28.24 -12.69 25.75
N GLY A 154 28.38 -14.01 25.78
CA GLY A 154 28.17 -14.82 26.98
C GLY A 154 28.91 -16.16 26.94
N SER A 155 30.15 -16.15 27.43
CA SER A 155 30.80 -17.14 28.31
C SER A 155 30.73 -18.67 28.02
N GLY A 156 31.90 -19.22 27.63
CA GLY A 156 32.48 -20.52 28.07
C GLY A 156 32.18 -21.80 27.23
N PRO A 157 32.86 -22.96 27.44
CA PRO A 157 34.09 -23.24 28.20
C PRO A 157 35.14 -24.12 27.45
N ARG A 158 36.42 -24.02 27.82
CA ARG A 158 37.36 -25.13 28.07
C ARG A 158 38.75 -24.62 28.43
#